data_AF-A0A7D9H2R3-F1
#
_entry.id   AF-A0A7D9H2R3-F1
#
_cell.length_a   1.000
_cell.length_b   1.000
_cell.length_c   1.000
_cell.angle_alpha   90.00
_cell.angle_beta   90.00
_cell.angle_gamma   90.00
#
_symmetry.space_group_name_H-M   'P 1'
#
loop_
_entity.id
_entity.type
_entity.pdbx_description
1 polymer ?
#
loop_
_entity_poly.entity_id
_entity_poly.type
_entity_poly.pdbx_seq_one_letter_code
_entity_poly.pdbx_strand_id
1 'polypeptide(L)'
;MSDQVEAPTTDNASSKINPVLKSSDMPEEMQTKVYELAQSALDSSKKAVDIAASMKKEMDKTYGPTWHAIVGKSFGSFVSHESGNFHLFLCGQLGISSFQNSLIFYWIGYVVILFVCLLVFFLISLHSISSGGSV
;
A
#
# COMPACT_ATOMS: atom_id res chain seq x y z
N MET A 1 -10.40 -17.99 4.73
CA MET A 1 -10.46 -17.15 5.94
C MET A 1 -9.65 -15.89 5.65
N SER A 2 -10.28 -14.72 5.67
CA SER A 2 -9.62 -13.44 5.43
C SER A 2 -9.04 -12.92 6.73
N ASP A 3 -7.73 -13.01 6.89
CA ASP A 3 -7.02 -12.45 8.03
C ASP A 3 -7.10 -10.92 7.97
N GLN A 4 -8.06 -10.35 8.70
CA GLN A 4 -8.12 -8.92 8.96
C GLN A 4 -6.93 -8.57 9.85
N VAL A 5 -5.93 -7.86 9.33
CA VAL A 5 -4.83 -7.32 10.14
C VAL A 5 -5.41 -6.21 11.00
N GLU A 6 -5.85 -6.57 12.20
CA GLU A 6 -6.34 -5.65 13.21
C GLU A 6 -5.16 -4.91 13.83
N ALA A 7 -5.21 -3.58 13.79
CA ALA A 7 -4.26 -2.72 14.49
C ALA A 7 -4.24 -3.11 15.98
N PRO A 8 -3.08 -3.00 16.66
CA PRO A 8 -3.00 -3.34 18.08
C PRO A 8 -4.06 -2.55 18.86
N THR A 9 -4.96 -3.27 19.54
CA THR A 9 -5.91 -2.70 20.50
C THR A 9 -5.13 -2.29 21.74
N THR A 10 -4.63 -1.06 21.77
CA THR A 10 -4.22 -0.42 23.01
C THR A 10 -5.47 0.01 23.74
N ASP A 11 -5.91 -0.81 24.68
CA ASP A 11 -6.84 -0.39 25.71
C ASP A 11 -6.21 0.78 26.49
N ASN A 12 -7.02 1.81 26.71
CA ASN A 12 -6.78 3.03 27.49
C ASN A 12 -6.12 4.22 26.78
N ALA A 13 -6.96 5.25 26.57
CA ALA A 13 -6.67 6.67 26.42
C ALA A 13 -5.55 7.08 25.45
N SER A 14 -5.93 7.57 24.26
CA SER A 14 -5.29 8.68 23.52
C SER A 14 -3.79 8.89 23.79
N SER A 15 -2.99 7.83 23.69
CA SER A 15 -1.55 7.92 23.86
C SER A 15 -1.01 8.25 22.50
N LYS A 16 -0.63 9.52 22.33
CA LYS A 16 0.04 10.06 21.15
C LYS A 16 1.13 9.07 20.73
N ILE A 17 0.85 8.27 19.70
CA ILE A 17 1.80 7.25 19.27
C ILE A 17 2.96 8.00 18.64
N ASN A 18 4.12 8.01 19.29
CA ASN A 18 5.29 8.71 18.80
C ASN A 18 5.77 8.03 17.50
N PRO A 19 5.71 8.72 16.35
CA PRO A 19 6.20 8.17 15.11
C PRO A 19 7.73 8.06 15.18
N VAL A 20 8.27 6.90 14.84
CA VAL A 20 9.71 6.67 14.71
C VAL A 20 10.05 6.69 13.23
N LEU A 21 10.71 7.77 12.79
CA LEU A 21 11.17 7.87 11.42
C LEU A 21 12.23 6.81 11.13
N LYS A 22 12.06 6.06 10.04
CA LYS A 22 13.05 5.09 9.56
C LYS A 22 13.84 5.63 8.38
N SER A 23 13.15 6.19 7.40
CA SER A 23 13.76 6.79 6.22
C SER A 23 12.80 7.78 5.58
N SER A 24 13.32 8.90 5.10
CA SER A 24 12.55 9.96 4.46
C SER A 24 13.41 10.60 3.38
N ASP A 25 12.79 10.91 2.24
CA ASP A 25 13.35 11.79 1.21
C ASP A 25 12.53 13.09 1.07
N MET A 26 11.54 13.34 1.95
CA MET A 26 10.63 14.49 1.84
C MET A 26 10.99 15.63 2.82
N PRO A 27 10.61 16.90 2.53
CA PRO A 27 10.87 18.03 3.42
C PRO A 27 10.09 17.90 4.75
N GLU A 28 10.67 18.39 5.85
CA GLU A 28 10.16 18.25 7.22
C GLU A 28 8.70 18.71 7.41
N GLU A 29 8.30 19.76 6.68
CA GLU A 29 6.91 20.23 6.65
C GLU A 29 5.94 19.16 6.13
N MET A 30 6.34 18.44 5.07
CA MET A 30 5.56 17.35 4.51
C MET A 30 5.55 16.13 5.44
N GLN A 31 6.68 15.83 6.09
CA GLN A 31 6.76 14.74 7.09
C GLN A 31 5.74 14.94 8.20
N THR A 32 5.71 16.15 8.75
CA THR A 32 4.79 16.54 9.82
C THR A 32 3.34 16.35 9.38
N LYS A 33 3.01 16.75 8.15
CA LYS A 33 1.66 16.57 7.61
C LYS A 33 1.29 15.10 7.44
N VAL A 34 2.20 14.27 6.95
CA VAL A 34 1.98 12.83 6.80
C VAL A 34 1.77 12.17 8.16
N TYR A 35 2.49 12.60 9.20
CA TYR A 35 2.27 12.11 10.57
C TYR A 35 0.89 12.48 11.11
N GLU A 36 0.45 13.73 10.92
CA GLU A 36 -0.89 14.16 11.32
C GLU A 36 -1.98 13.36 10.62
N LEU A 37 -1.83 13.13 9.31
CA LEU A 37 -2.77 12.33 8.52
C LEU A 37 -2.82 10.87 8.99
N ALA A 38 -1.66 10.29 9.29
CA ALA A 38 -1.58 8.92 9.81
C ALA A 38 -2.24 8.80 11.18
N GLN A 39 -2.00 9.77 12.07
CA GLN A 39 -2.60 9.79 13.40
C GLN A 39 -4.14 9.93 13.30
N SER A 40 -4.63 10.85 12.47
CA SER A 40 -6.07 11.00 12.24
C SER A 40 -6.70 9.73 11.63
N ALA A 41 -5.98 9.05 10.73
CA ALA A 41 -6.44 7.80 10.14
C ALA A 41 -6.49 6.66 11.18
N LEU A 42 -5.51 6.58 12.08
CA LEU A 42 -5.47 5.62 13.20
C LEU A 42 -6.60 5.87 14.21
N ASP A 43 -6.95 7.13 14.47
CA ASP A 43 -8.05 7.49 15.37
C ASP A 43 -9.41 7.11 14.79
N SER A 44 -9.56 7.20 13.46
CA SER A 44 -10.82 6.89 12.77
C SER A 44 -11.04 5.41 12.46
N SER A 45 -9.95 4.65 12.23
CA SER A 45 -10.02 3.29 11.70
C SER A 45 -9.00 2.35 12.34
N LYS A 46 -9.42 1.14 12.69
CA LYS A 46 -8.54 0.08 13.23
C LYS A 46 -7.99 -0.89 12.18
N LYS A 47 -8.53 -0.85 10.95
CA LYS A 47 -8.11 -1.74 9.87
C LYS A 47 -6.99 -1.08 9.07
N ALA A 48 -5.88 -1.80 8.90
CA ALA A 48 -4.72 -1.31 8.15
C ALA A 48 -5.06 -0.84 6.72
N VAL A 49 -5.98 -1.55 6.06
CA VAL A 49 -6.44 -1.21 4.69
C VAL A 49 -7.16 0.14 4.66
N ASP A 50 -8.03 0.41 5.64
CA ASP A 50 -8.79 1.65 5.72
C ASP A 50 -7.86 2.84 6.05
N ILE A 51 -6.89 2.62 6.94
CA ILE A 51 -5.85 3.61 7.28
C ILE A 51 -5.05 3.97 6.01
N ALA A 52 -4.57 2.96 5.28
CA ALA A 52 -3.81 3.16 4.05
C ALA A 52 -4.64 3.91 2.98
N ALA A 53 -5.90 3.54 2.81
CA ALA A 53 -6.81 4.19 1.87
C ALA A 53 -7.08 5.65 2.23
N SER A 54 -7.27 5.95 3.52
CA SER A 54 -7.47 7.32 4.02
C SER A 54 -6.23 8.18 3.79
N MET A 55 -5.05 7.67 4.13
CA MET A 55 -3.78 8.38 3.89
C MET A 55 -3.55 8.63 2.40
N LYS A 56 -3.72 7.60 1.56
CA LYS A 56 -3.60 7.75 0.10
C LYS A 56 -4.52 8.85 -0.42
N LYS A 57 -5.79 8.86 -0.01
CA LYS A 57 -6.80 9.81 -0.47
C LYS A 57 -6.43 11.26 -0.13
N GLU A 58 -5.99 11.52 1.09
CA GLU A 58 -5.60 12.87 1.49
C GLU A 58 -4.28 13.30 0.84
N MET A 59 -3.30 12.40 0.70
CA MET A 59 -2.05 12.71 0.00
C MET A 59 -2.27 13.00 -1.49
N ASP A 60 -3.09 12.20 -2.19
CA ASP A 60 -3.49 12.45 -3.57
C ASP A 60 -4.17 13.82 -3.74
N LYS A 61 -4.95 14.23 -2.74
CA LYS A 61 -5.68 15.51 -2.74
C LYS A 61 -4.75 16.71 -2.48
N THR A 62 -3.79 16.57 -1.57
CA THR A 62 -2.90 17.67 -1.17
C THR A 62 -1.71 17.84 -2.12
N TYR A 63 -1.09 16.73 -2.53
CA TYR A 63 0.17 16.72 -3.28
C TYR A 63 0.02 16.22 -4.72
N GLY A 64 -1.20 15.88 -5.12
CA GLY A 64 -1.53 15.40 -6.47
C GLY A 64 -1.34 13.89 -6.62
N PRO A 65 -2.10 13.24 -7.52
CA PRO A 65 -1.99 11.82 -7.74
C PRO A 65 -0.68 11.43 -8.49
N THR A 66 -0.16 10.21 -8.35
CA THR A 66 -0.70 9.11 -7.54
C THR A 66 0.25 8.69 -6.43
N TRP A 67 -0.28 8.69 -5.21
CA TRP A 67 0.37 8.20 -4.01
C TRP A 67 0.00 6.76 -3.74
N HIS A 68 0.95 6.06 -3.14
CA HIS A 68 0.78 4.72 -2.61
C HIS A 68 1.04 4.75 -1.12
N ALA A 69 0.20 4.06 -0.36
CA ALA A 69 0.34 3.91 1.08
C ALA A 69 0.26 2.43 1.44
N ILE A 70 1.19 1.96 2.27
CA ILE A 70 1.27 0.58 2.77
C ILE A 70 1.29 0.67 4.29
N VAL A 71 0.40 -0.08 4.95
CA VAL A 71 0.30 -0.14 6.41
C VAL A 71 0.30 -1.61 6.84
N GLY A 72 1.18 -1.97 7.78
CA GLY A 72 1.23 -3.34 8.30
C GLY A 72 2.21 -3.53 9.45
N LYS A 73 2.05 -4.61 10.21
CA LYS A 73 2.95 -4.97 11.34
C LYS A 73 4.32 -5.44 10.86
N SER A 74 4.36 -6.14 9.73
CA SER A 74 5.60 -6.59 9.09
C SER A 74 5.39 -6.56 7.58
N PHE A 75 6.20 -5.78 6.88
CA PHE A 75 6.25 -5.72 5.43
C PHE A 75 7.66 -5.35 4.98
N GLY A 76 8.09 -5.91 3.85
CA GLY A 76 9.27 -5.48 3.13
C GLY A 76 8.84 -4.96 1.78
N SER A 77 9.32 -3.77 1.40
CA SER A 77 9.07 -3.18 0.09
C SER A 77 10.38 -2.66 -0.49
N PHE A 78 10.61 -2.98 -1.77
CA PHE A 78 11.68 -2.38 -2.56
C PHE A 78 11.01 -1.58 -3.66
N VAL A 79 11.00 -0.25 -3.51
CA VAL A 79 10.23 0.63 -4.39
C VAL A 79 11.15 1.71 -4.93
N SER A 80 11.24 1.79 -6.26
CA SER A 80 11.72 2.98 -6.95
C SER A 80 10.68 4.09 -6.78
N HIS A 81 11.08 5.26 -6.33
CA HIS A 81 10.21 6.42 -6.13
C HIS A 81 10.81 7.63 -6.81
N GLU A 82 9.99 8.63 -7.10
CA GLU A 82 10.48 9.94 -7.50
C GLU A 82 11.14 10.63 -6.30
N SER A 83 12.28 11.28 -6.51
CA SER A 83 13.00 11.96 -5.43
C SER A 83 12.12 13.04 -4.79
N GLY A 84 12.20 13.18 -3.47
CA GLY A 84 11.40 14.13 -2.71
C GLY A 84 10.11 13.56 -2.12
N ASN A 85 9.67 12.38 -2.58
CA ASN A 85 8.30 11.89 -2.34
C ASN A 85 8.25 10.49 -1.71
N PHE A 86 9.18 10.18 -0.79
CA PHE A 86 9.22 8.92 -0.06
C PHE A 86 9.26 9.11 1.46
N HIS A 87 8.45 8.34 2.15
CA HIS A 87 8.40 8.30 3.61
C HIS A 87 8.18 6.90 4.15
N LEU A 88 8.99 6.52 5.13
CA LEU A 88 8.85 5.28 5.89
C LEU A 88 9.03 5.58 7.37
N PHE A 89 7.99 5.31 8.15
CA PHE A 89 8.02 5.48 9.60
C PHE A 89 7.23 4.38 10.31
N LEU A 90 7.49 4.24 11.60
CA LEU A 90 6.75 3.32 12.47
C LEU A 90 5.84 4.12 13.39
N CYS A 91 4.57 3.76 13.44
CA CYS A 91 3.61 4.25 14.41
C CYS A 91 3.30 3.09 15.38
N GLY A 92 4.02 3.02 16.50
CA GLY A 92 3.89 1.92 17.46
C GLY A 92 4.42 0.60 16.88
N GLN A 93 3.53 -0.38 16.66
CA GLN A 93 3.87 -1.66 16.02
C GLN A 93 3.53 -1.72 14.54
N LEU A 94 2.90 -0.67 13.99
CA LEU A 94 2.56 -0.60 12.57
C LEU A 94 3.62 0.20 11.83
N GLY A 95 4.20 -0.36 10.79
CA GLY A 95 4.95 0.42 9.83
C GLY A 95 4.00 1.05 8.81
N ILE A 96 4.31 2.28 8.44
CA ILE A 96 3.60 3.06 7.45
C ILE A 96 4.62 3.52 6.42
N SER A 97 4.40 3.15 5.16
CA SER A 97 5.20 3.61 4.03
C SER A 97 4.30 4.34 3.06
N SER A 98 4.67 5.56 2.68
CA SER A 98 4.04 6.30 1.60
C SER A 98 5.07 6.72 0.57
N PHE A 99 4.72 6.58 -0.70
CA PHE A 99 5.58 7.00 -1.80
C PHE A 99 4.78 7.42 -3.03
N GLN A 100 5.32 8.37 -3.79
CA GLN A 100 4.78 8.75 -5.09
C GLN A 100 5.59 8.05 -6.18
N ASN A 101 4.91 7.33 -7.06
CA ASN A 101 5.54 6.76 -8.25
C ASN A 101 4.54 6.72 -9.41
N SER A 102 4.85 7.49 -10.46
CA SER A 102 4.05 7.54 -11.69
C SER A 102 4.11 6.23 -12.51
N LEU A 103 5.16 5.40 -12.34
CA LEU A 103 5.44 4.21 -13.14
C LEU A 103 4.83 2.91 -12.62
N ILE A 104 4.38 2.83 -11.36
CA ILE A 104 3.89 1.56 -10.80
C ILE A 104 2.62 1.06 -11.51
N PHE A 105 1.82 1.98 -12.07
CA PHE A 105 0.64 1.64 -12.87
C PHE A 105 0.99 0.94 -14.18
N TYR A 106 2.12 1.29 -14.79
CA TYR A 106 2.59 0.62 -16.00
C TYR A 106 3.03 -0.81 -15.69
N TRP A 107 3.71 -1.04 -14.57
CA TRP A 107 4.17 -2.36 -14.18
C TRP A 107 3.05 -3.27 -13.68
N ILE A 108 2.18 -2.78 -12.79
CA ILE A 108 1.03 -3.55 -12.29
C ILE A 108 0.06 -3.84 -13.45
N GLY A 109 -0.20 -2.85 -14.31
CA GLY A 109 -1.00 -3.04 -15.51
C GLY A 109 -0.41 -4.11 -16.44
N TYR A 110 0.90 -4.05 -16.71
CA TYR A 110 1.58 -5.03 -17.55
C TYR A 110 1.55 -6.45 -16.97
N VAL A 111 1.78 -6.60 -15.66
CA VAL A 111 1.74 -7.91 -14.98
C VAL A 111 0.33 -8.50 -14.98
N VAL A 112 -0.71 -7.70 -14.74
CA VAL A 112 -2.10 -8.16 -14.81
C VAL A 112 -2.49 -8.56 -16.24
N ILE A 113 -2.09 -7.77 -17.24
CA ILE A 113 -2.33 -8.09 -18.65
C ILE A 113 -1.62 -9.40 -19.04
N LEU A 114 -0.37 -9.58 -18.65
CA LEU A 114 0.36 -10.83 -18.91
C LEU A 114 -0.29 -12.04 -18.21
N PHE A 115 -0.74 -11.88 -16.96
CA PHE A 115 -1.40 -12.96 -16.23
C PHE A 115 -2.73 -13.36 -16.90
N VAL A 116 -3.53 -12.38 -17.35
CA VAL A 116 -4.75 -12.63 -18.13
C VAL A 116 -4.43 -13.32 -19.46
N CYS A 117 -3.40 -12.86 -20.18
CA CYS A 117 -2.96 -13.49 -21.43
C CYS A 117 -2.52 -14.95 -21.21
N LEU A 118 -1.78 -15.24 -20.15
CA LEU A 118 -1.37 -16.61 -19.80
C LEU A 118 -2.56 -17.49 -19.42
N LEU A 119 -3.52 -16.97 -18.66
CA LEU A 119 -4.75 -17.71 -18.35
C LEU A 119 -5.56 -18.01 -19.61
N VAL A 120 -5.73 -17.04 -20.51
CA VAL A 120 -6.43 -17.25 -21.79
C VAL A 120 -5.69 -18.28 -22.64
N PHE A 121 -4.36 -18.21 -22.73
CA PHE A 121 -3.56 -19.19 -23.46
C PHE A 121 -3.67 -20.60 -22.86
N PHE A 122 -3.68 -20.71 -21.52
CA PHE A 122 -3.85 -21.97 -20.83
C PHE A 122 -5.25 -22.56 -21.06
N LEU A 123 -6.30 -21.74 -21.03
CA LEU A 123 -7.67 -22.16 -21.33
C LEU A 123 -7.85 -22.63 -22.79
N ILE A 124 -7.24 -21.92 -23.75
CA ILE A 124 -7.25 -22.34 -25.17
C ILE A 124 -6.52 -23.67 -25.33
N SER A 125 -5.38 -23.84 -24.66
CA SER A 125 -4.61 -25.09 -24.68
C SER A 125 -5.41 -26.24 -24.06
N LEU A 126 -6.13 -26.02 -22.95
CA LEU A 126 -7.01 -27.02 -22.35
C LEU A 126 -8.16 -27.43 -23.29
N HIS A 127 -8.74 -26.48 -24.02
CA HIS A 127 -9.81 -26.75 -24.97
C HIS A 127 -9.32 -27.60 -26.17
N SER A 128 -8.13 -27.30 -26.69
CA SER A 128 -7.49 -28.11 -27.75
C SER A 128 -7.13 -29.52 -27.31
N ILE A 129 -6.73 -29.71 -26.05
CA ILE A 129 -6.42 -31.04 -25.52
C ILE A 129 -7.70 -31.87 -25.34
N SER A 130 -8.80 -31.23 -24.93
CA SER A 130 -10.11 -31.89 -24.81
C SER A 130 -10.67 -32.36 -26.17
N SER A 131 -10.48 -31.57 -27.24
CA SER A 131 -10.96 -31.91 -28.58
C SER A 131 -10.07 -32.91 -29.34
N GLY A 132 -8.83 -33.14 -28.89
CA GLY A 132 -7.89 -34.07 -29.52
C GLY A 132 -7.93 -35.52 -29.01
N GLY A 133 -8.78 -35.83 -28.02
CA GLY A 133 -8.83 -37.14 -27.35
C GLY A 133 -9.82 -38.18 -27.92
N SER A 134 -10.44 -37.93 -29.07
CA SER A 134 -11.32 -38.90 -29.74
C SER A 134 -10.60 -39.55 -30.93
N VAL A 135 -9.74 -40.52 -30.66
CA VAL A 135 -9.31 -41.54 -31.64
C VAL A 135 -9.31 -42.90 -30.96
#